data_AF-X0YZ73-F1
#
_entry.id   AF-X0YZ73-F1
#
_cell.length_a   1.000
_cell.length_b   1.000
_cell.length_c   1.000
_cell.angle_alpha   90.00
_cell.angle_beta   90.00
_cell.angle_gamma   90.00
#
_symmetry.space_group_name_H-M   'P 1'
#
loop_
_entity.id
_entity.type
_entity.pdbx_description
1 polymer ?
#
loop_
_entity_poly.entity_id
_entity_poly.type
_entity_poly.pdbx_seq_one_letter_code
_entity_poly.pdbx_strand_id
1 'polypeptide(L)'
;MGDIYEANWQISVDGVVSTINQHYEQDLGGDSPTISQSAANAIQAQCLVNLQGVLATDARVESLYVRKLTGITRPAWKGNFVQAIGTGLGPDAISAQNCLLINLRNSAGLLKRSGRWFVSGCPKVSVVNGIWAGAFLDGPVDTWTTSTLNIPAGGDDGWSGALRVMRTVIDGEEQDPPVPVIVDSI
;
A
#
# COMPACT_ATOMS: atom_id res chain seq x y z
N MET A 1 6.90 15.83 -13.65
CA MET A 1 6.09 14.83 -12.92
C MET A 1 6.81 13.51 -13.12
N GLY A 2 7.07 12.80 -12.02
CA GLY A 2 7.70 11.49 -12.07
C GLY A 2 6.79 10.46 -12.71
N ASP A 3 7.36 9.31 -13.08
CA ASP A 3 6.54 8.20 -13.56
C ASP A 3 5.76 7.56 -12.40
N ILE A 4 4.53 7.12 -12.68
CA ILE A 4 3.66 6.47 -11.70
C ILE A 4 3.89 4.97 -11.73
N TYR A 5 4.03 4.38 -10.54
CA TYR A 5 4.12 2.95 -10.31
C TYR A 5 2.89 2.49 -9.51
N GLU A 6 2.28 1.39 -9.93
CA GLU A 6 1.29 0.66 -9.16
C GLU A 6 1.99 -0.45 -8.37
N ALA A 7 1.68 -0.57 -7.08
CA ALA A 7 2.18 -1.58 -6.18
C ALA A 7 0.99 -2.29 -5.49
N ASN A 8 0.86 -3.58 -5.74
CA ASN A 8 -0.26 -4.39 -5.29
C ASN A 8 0.22 -5.47 -4.32
N TRP A 9 -0.12 -5.30 -3.05
CA TRP A 9 0.10 -6.29 -2.00
C TRP A 9 -1.01 -7.33 -2.03
N GLN A 10 -0.65 -8.61 -2.07
CA GLN A 10 -1.61 -9.71 -1.96
C GLN A 10 -1.56 -10.29 -0.55
N ILE A 11 -2.70 -10.29 0.15
CA ILE A 11 -2.81 -10.78 1.52
C ILE A 11 -3.80 -11.93 1.54
N SER A 12 -3.45 -13.05 2.17
CA SER A 12 -4.34 -14.20 2.34
C SER A 12 -4.77 -14.36 3.79
N VAL A 13 -6.05 -14.70 3.96
CA VAL A 13 -6.68 -15.08 5.23
C VAL A 13 -7.64 -16.21 4.95
N ASP A 14 -7.51 -17.34 5.64
CA ASP A 14 -8.38 -18.52 5.46
C ASP A 14 -8.55 -18.96 3.99
N GLY A 15 -7.48 -18.84 3.18
CA GLY A 15 -7.49 -19.20 1.76
C GLY A 15 -8.17 -18.18 0.83
N VAL A 16 -8.64 -17.05 1.35
CA VAL A 16 -9.15 -15.93 0.54
C VAL A 16 -8.06 -14.88 0.38
N VAL A 17 -7.79 -14.48 -0.86
CA VAL A 17 -6.81 -13.44 -1.19
C VAL A 17 -7.51 -12.10 -1.38
N SER A 18 -7.01 -11.07 -0.70
CA SER A 18 -7.37 -9.67 -0.93
C SER A 18 -6.17 -8.88 -1.43
N THR A 19 -6.41 -7.68 -1.96
CA THR A 19 -5.36 -6.82 -2.49
C THR A 19 -5.41 -5.41 -1.91
N ILE A 20 -4.24 -4.87 -1.59
CA ILE A 20 -4.06 -3.44 -1.28
C ILE A 20 -3.29 -2.83 -2.46
N ASN A 21 -3.96 -1.92 -3.18
CA ASN A 21 -3.36 -1.25 -4.33
C ASN A 21 -2.88 0.14 -3.93
N GLN A 22 -1.60 0.42 -4.20
CA GLN A 22 -0.93 1.67 -3.90
C GLN A 22 -0.35 2.25 -5.18
N HIS A 23 -0.36 3.57 -5.30
CA HIS A 23 0.27 4.26 -6.44
C HIS A 23 1.35 5.18 -5.91
N TYR A 24 2.53 5.14 -6.52
CA TYR A 24 3.66 5.97 -6.14
C TYR A 24 4.13 6.78 -7.35
N GLU A 25 4.31 8.08 -7.18
CA GLU A 25 5.06 8.90 -8.13
C GLU A 25 6.55 8.77 -7.81
N GLN A 26 7.35 8.43 -8.82
CA GLN A 26 8.80 8.31 -8.68
C GLN A 26 9.45 9.68 -8.44
N ASP A 27 10.19 9.81 -7.34
CA ASP A 27 10.94 11.03 -7.00
C ASP A 27 12.41 10.92 -7.41
N LEU A 28 13.01 9.74 -7.26
CA LEU A 28 14.39 9.41 -7.68
C LEU A 28 14.44 8.03 -8.33
N GLY A 29 15.53 7.77 -9.06
CA GLY A 29 15.87 6.46 -9.62
C GLY A 29 16.23 6.53 -11.10
N GLY A 30 16.72 5.41 -11.64
CA GLY A 30 17.04 5.29 -13.05
C GLY A 30 15.83 5.06 -13.96
N ASP A 31 16.11 4.83 -15.23
CA ASP A 31 15.15 4.45 -16.27
C ASP A 31 15.42 3.03 -16.80
N SER A 32 16.21 2.26 -16.06
CA SER A 32 16.69 0.94 -16.44
C SER A 32 15.55 -0.05 -16.74
N PRO A 33 15.81 -1.14 -17.49
CA PRO A 33 14.82 -2.20 -17.68
C PRO A 33 14.37 -2.86 -16.37
N THR A 34 15.18 -2.79 -15.32
CA THR A 34 14.94 -3.37 -13.99
C THR A 34 14.27 -2.42 -13.01
N ILE A 35 13.92 -1.20 -13.43
CA ILE A 35 13.42 -0.17 -12.50
C ILE A 35 12.16 -0.59 -11.72
N SER A 36 11.26 -1.39 -12.30
CA SER A 36 10.08 -1.92 -11.59
C SER A 36 10.48 -2.88 -10.45
N GLN A 37 11.56 -3.64 -10.64
CA GLN A 37 12.11 -4.49 -9.58
C GLN A 37 12.79 -3.63 -8.50
N SER A 38 13.53 -2.59 -8.90
CA SER A 38 14.13 -1.65 -7.94
C SER A 38 13.05 -0.97 -7.09
N ALA A 39 11.96 -0.51 -7.71
CA ALA A 39 10.81 0.06 -7.01
C ALA A 39 10.20 -0.96 -6.04
N ALA A 40 9.99 -2.20 -6.48
CA ALA A 40 9.47 -3.25 -5.61
C ALA A 40 10.38 -3.55 -4.42
N ASN A 41 11.70 -3.60 -4.62
CA ASN A 41 12.67 -3.82 -3.55
C ASN A 41 12.63 -2.67 -2.52
N ALA A 42 12.55 -1.42 -2.98
CA ALA A 42 12.45 -0.25 -2.11
C ALA A 42 11.14 -0.25 -1.29
N ILE A 43 10.00 -0.49 -1.95
CA ILE A 43 8.68 -0.58 -1.32
C ILE A 43 8.65 -1.74 -0.31
N GLN A 44 9.19 -2.90 -0.68
CA GLN A 44 9.25 -4.07 0.19
C GLN A 44 10.09 -3.78 1.44
N ALA A 45 11.30 -3.23 1.27
CA ALA A 45 12.20 -2.94 2.38
C ALA A 45 11.58 -1.96 3.38
N GLN A 46 10.82 -0.98 2.90
CA GLN A 46 10.19 0.04 3.74
C GLN A 46 8.89 -0.44 4.41
N CYS A 47 8.05 -1.18 3.69
CA CYS A 47 6.66 -1.38 4.10
C CYS A 47 6.36 -2.80 4.61
N LEU A 48 7.11 -3.83 4.20
CA LEU A 48 6.74 -5.23 4.47
C LEU A 48 6.67 -5.52 5.97
N VAL A 49 7.71 -5.16 6.73
CA VAL A 49 7.77 -5.43 8.18
C VAL A 49 6.63 -4.74 8.92
N ASN A 50 6.33 -3.49 8.54
CA ASN A 50 5.25 -2.73 9.17
C ASN A 50 3.87 -3.29 8.79
N LEU A 51 3.69 -3.72 7.54
CA LEU A 51 2.47 -4.40 7.11
C LEU A 51 2.27 -5.70 7.89
N GLN A 52 3.33 -6.50 8.09
CA GLN A 52 3.25 -7.70 8.92
C GLN A 52 2.80 -7.37 10.35
N GLY A 53 3.24 -6.24 10.92
CA GLY A 53 2.81 -5.78 12.25
C GLY A 53 1.32 -5.44 12.36
N VAL A 54 0.67 -5.05 11.25
CA VAL A 54 -0.77 -4.77 11.19
C VAL A 54 -1.58 -6.09 11.11
N LEU A 55 -1.00 -7.14 10.55
CA LEU A 55 -1.67 -8.41 10.28
C LEU A 55 -1.59 -9.39 11.46
N ALA A 56 -2.66 -10.14 11.69
CA ALA A 56 -2.70 -11.23 12.66
C ALA A 56 -1.78 -12.40 12.25
N THR A 57 -1.40 -13.28 13.18
CA THR A 57 -0.37 -14.29 12.93
C THR A 57 -0.79 -15.42 11.98
N ASP A 58 -2.08 -15.58 11.72
CA ASP A 58 -2.68 -16.50 10.76
C ASP A 58 -2.87 -15.87 9.36
N ALA A 59 -2.79 -14.55 9.24
CA ALA A 59 -2.77 -13.85 7.96
C ALA A 59 -1.37 -13.89 7.33
N ARG A 60 -1.31 -13.88 5.98
CA ARG A 60 -0.04 -13.93 5.24
C ARG A 60 0.01 -12.91 4.13
N VAL A 61 1.17 -12.29 3.94
CA VAL A 61 1.48 -11.54 2.73
C VAL A 61 2.02 -12.52 1.70
N GLU A 62 1.28 -12.74 0.62
CA GLU A 62 1.61 -13.73 -0.41
C GLU A 62 2.61 -13.18 -1.44
N SER A 63 2.40 -11.93 -1.86
CA SER A 63 3.27 -11.32 -2.87
C SER A 63 3.13 -9.79 -2.93
N LEU A 64 4.12 -9.18 -3.57
CA LEU A 64 4.09 -7.79 -4.02
C LEU A 64 4.27 -7.78 -5.55
N TYR A 65 3.27 -7.25 -6.25
CA TYR A 65 3.34 -6.98 -7.69
C TYR A 65 3.56 -5.49 -7.92
N VAL A 66 4.54 -5.13 -8.76
CA VAL A 66 4.82 -3.74 -9.12
C VAL A 66 4.91 -3.58 -10.62
N ARG A 67 4.23 -2.55 -11.15
CA ARG A 67 4.35 -2.15 -12.55
C ARG A 67 4.36 -0.65 -12.71
N LYS A 68 5.01 -0.19 -13.77
CA LYS A 68 4.98 1.20 -14.21
C LYS A 68 3.71 1.47 -15.02
N LEU A 69 3.00 2.54 -14.70
CA LEU A 69 1.74 2.95 -15.36
C LEU A 69 1.93 4.03 -16.42
N THR A 70 2.88 4.94 -16.22
CA THR A 70 3.12 6.08 -17.13
C THR A 70 4.51 6.02 -17.76
N GLY A 71 4.71 6.83 -18.80
CA GLY A 71 5.98 6.92 -19.50
C GLY A 71 6.28 5.68 -20.34
N ILE A 72 7.56 5.37 -20.52
CA ILE A 72 7.97 4.22 -21.33
C ILE A 72 7.67 2.93 -20.57
N THR A 73 6.95 2.02 -21.23
CA THR A 73 6.65 0.68 -20.70
C THR A 73 7.91 -0.01 -20.21
N ARG A 74 7.81 -0.64 -19.04
CA ARG A 74 8.85 -1.46 -18.43
C ARG A 74 8.27 -2.82 -18.03
N PRO A 75 9.08 -3.89 -18.02
CA PRO A 75 8.66 -5.16 -17.45
C PRO A 75 8.11 -4.96 -16.03
N ALA A 76 6.96 -5.56 -15.75
CA ALA A 76 6.44 -5.63 -14.39
C ALA A 76 7.25 -6.65 -13.58
N TRP A 77 7.22 -6.51 -12.26
CA TRP A 77 7.87 -7.44 -11.33
C TRP A 77 6.88 -8.00 -10.32
N LYS A 78 7.07 -9.26 -9.92
CA LYS A 78 6.31 -9.90 -8.83
C LYS A 78 7.25 -10.68 -7.93
N GLY A 79 7.24 -10.35 -6.64
CA GLY A 79 7.93 -11.10 -5.59
C GLY A 79 6.94 -11.92 -4.81
N ASN A 80 7.14 -13.24 -4.74
CA ASN A 80 6.35 -14.11 -3.87
C ASN A 80 7.07 -14.28 -2.53
N PHE A 81 6.31 -14.23 -1.43
CA PHE A 81 6.85 -14.36 -0.09
C PHE A 81 6.45 -15.72 0.49
N VAL A 82 7.43 -16.54 0.83
CA VAL A 82 7.16 -17.92 1.29
C VAL A 82 6.80 -17.97 2.78
N GLN A 83 7.16 -16.93 3.56
CA GLN A 83 7.04 -16.90 5.03
C GLN A 83 6.73 -15.51 5.61
N ALA A 84 6.09 -14.62 4.85
CA ALA A 84 5.71 -13.30 5.35
C ALA A 84 4.38 -13.37 6.12
N ILE A 85 4.39 -14.04 7.27
CA ILE A 85 3.23 -14.10 8.19
C ILE A 85 3.05 -12.78 8.93
N GLY A 86 1.82 -12.48 9.34
CA GLY A 86 1.56 -11.37 10.26
C GLY A 86 2.25 -11.58 11.62
N THR A 87 2.57 -10.47 12.26
CA THR A 87 3.25 -10.41 13.57
C THR A 87 2.43 -9.63 14.60
N GLY A 88 1.24 -9.17 14.22
CA GLY A 88 0.26 -8.55 15.09
C GLY A 88 -0.33 -9.52 16.13
N LEU A 89 -1.22 -9.01 16.97
CA LEU A 89 -1.70 -9.73 18.15
C LEU A 89 -2.62 -10.91 17.82
N GLY A 90 -2.16 -12.12 18.14
CA GLY A 90 -2.99 -13.34 18.14
C GLY A 90 -3.26 -13.94 16.76
N PRO A 91 -3.76 -15.18 16.71
CA PRO A 91 -3.98 -15.95 15.48
C PRO A 91 -5.39 -15.80 14.92
N ASP A 92 -6.14 -14.78 15.33
CA ASP A 92 -7.53 -14.61 14.92
C ASP A 92 -7.64 -13.46 13.93
N ALA A 93 -7.31 -13.71 12.66
CA ALA A 93 -7.48 -12.73 11.60
C ALA A 93 -8.96 -12.45 11.33
N ILE A 94 -9.26 -11.18 11.07
CA ILE A 94 -10.52 -10.78 10.47
C ILE A 94 -10.52 -11.24 9.00
N SER A 95 -11.52 -12.05 8.65
CA SER A 95 -11.72 -12.58 7.29
C SER A 95 -12.01 -11.45 6.29
N ALA A 96 -11.81 -11.70 5.00
CA ALA A 96 -11.97 -10.70 3.94
C ALA A 96 -13.36 -10.01 3.85
N GLN A 97 -14.38 -10.49 4.56
CA GLN A 97 -15.70 -9.84 4.63
C GLN A 97 -15.71 -8.59 5.52
N ASN A 98 -14.79 -8.52 6.48
CA ASN A 98 -14.59 -7.39 7.37
C ASN A 98 -13.15 -6.90 7.17
N CYS A 99 -12.94 -5.59 7.15
CA CYS A 99 -11.60 -5.06 6.91
C CYS A 99 -11.39 -3.75 7.66
N LEU A 100 -10.13 -3.46 7.95
CA LEU A 100 -9.71 -2.14 8.35
C LEU A 100 -9.82 -1.23 7.12
N LEU A 101 -10.66 -0.20 7.21
CA LEU A 101 -10.77 0.83 6.19
C LEU A 101 -9.88 2.00 6.56
N ILE A 102 -9.00 2.37 5.64
CA ILE A 102 -8.09 3.50 5.80
C ILE A 102 -8.42 4.55 4.75
N ASN A 103 -8.63 5.78 5.17
CA ASN A 103 -8.92 6.90 4.27
C ASN A 103 -7.63 7.64 3.93
N LEU A 104 -7.38 7.86 2.64
CA LEU A 104 -6.25 8.65 2.17
C LEU A 104 -6.72 10.08 1.95
N ARG A 105 -5.99 11.03 2.54
CA ARG A 105 -6.35 12.44 2.55
C ARG A 105 -5.27 13.31 1.91
N ASN A 106 -5.72 14.45 1.44
CA ASN A 106 -4.90 15.53 0.93
C ASN A 106 -5.33 16.81 1.64
N SER A 107 -4.41 17.43 2.38
CA SER A 107 -4.68 18.63 3.19
C SER A 107 -5.09 19.85 2.35
N ALA A 108 -4.69 19.90 1.08
CA ALA A 108 -5.08 20.94 0.14
C ALA A 108 -6.50 20.76 -0.44
N GLY A 109 -7.25 19.74 -0.03
CA GLY A 109 -8.65 19.53 -0.44
C GLY A 109 -8.83 19.10 -1.90
N LEU A 110 -7.78 18.59 -2.54
CA LEU A 110 -7.82 18.18 -3.95
C LEU A 110 -8.59 16.87 -4.17
N LEU A 111 -8.82 16.10 -3.10
CA LEU A 111 -9.61 14.88 -3.11
C LEU A 111 -11.03 15.16 -2.61
N LYS A 112 -11.99 15.28 -3.53
CA LYS A 112 -13.43 15.40 -3.17
C LYS A 112 -13.96 14.18 -2.42
N ARG A 113 -13.37 13.01 -2.68
CA ARG A 113 -13.56 11.78 -1.91
C ARG A 113 -12.18 11.26 -1.54
N SER A 114 -12.00 10.85 -0.29
CA SER A 114 -10.76 10.20 0.12
C SER A 114 -10.49 8.97 -0.72
N GLY A 115 -9.21 8.72 -1.02
CA GLY A 115 -8.79 7.38 -1.44
C GLY A 115 -9.09 6.39 -0.31
N ARG A 116 -9.26 5.11 -0.62
CA ARG A 116 -9.55 4.10 0.40
C ARG A 116 -8.71 2.86 0.19
N TRP A 117 -8.13 2.38 1.29
CA TRP A 117 -7.59 1.03 1.37
C TRP A 117 -8.47 0.17 2.24
N PHE A 118 -8.61 -1.07 1.83
CA PHE A 118 -9.32 -2.11 2.55
C PHE A 118 -8.29 -3.17 2.92
N VAL A 119 -8.00 -3.28 4.21
CA VAL A 119 -6.97 -4.19 4.73
C VAL A 119 -7.67 -5.32 5.49
N SER A 120 -7.68 -6.51 4.89
CA SER A 120 -8.11 -7.73 5.59
C SER A 120 -6.95 -8.35 6.36
N GLY A 121 -7.25 -9.28 7.27
CA GLY A 121 -6.21 -10.00 8.00
C GLY A 121 -5.71 -9.29 9.26
N CYS A 122 -6.31 -8.16 9.62
CA CYS A 122 -6.05 -7.50 10.89
C CYS A 122 -6.58 -8.35 12.08
N PRO A 123 -5.96 -8.27 13.25
CA PRO A 123 -6.32 -9.11 14.41
C PRO A 123 -7.66 -8.74 15.05
N LYS A 124 -8.55 -9.73 15.22
CA LYS A 124 -9.89 -9.58 15.85
C LYS A 124 -9.80 -9.02 17.26
N VAL A 125 -8.78 -9.40 18.03
CA VAL A 125 -8.59 -8.92 19.41
C VAL A 125 -8.39 -7.40 19.48
N SER A 126 -7.96 -6.78 18.39
CA SER A 126 -7.81 -5.33 18.30
C SER A 126 -9.13 -4.62 18.00
N VAL A 127 -10.26 -5.34 17.91
CA VAL A 127 -11.60 -4.77 17.79
C VAL A 127 -12.35 -4.98 19.10
N VAL A 128 -12.66 -3.87 19.77
CA VAL A 128 -13.38 -3.85 21.05
C VAL A 128 -14.70 -3.12 20.84
N ASN A 129 -15.82 -3.77 21.14
CA ASN A 129 -17.17 -3.22 20.94
C ASN A 129 -17.43 -2.75 19.49
N GLY A 130 -16.85 -3.45 18.51
CA GLY A 130 -16.99 -3.11 17.08
C GLY A 130 -16.13 -1.92 16.61
N ILE A 131 -15.22 -1.43 17.46
CA ILE A 131 -14.32 -0.31 17.15
C ILE A 131 -12.88 -0.78 17.28
N TRP A 132 -12.00 -0.31 16.41
CA TRP A 132 -10.56 -0.55 16.53
C TRP A 132 -10.01 0.05 17.81
N ALA A 133 -9.22 -0.72 18.55
CA ALA A 133 -8.54 -0.28 19.75
C ALA A 133 -7.56 0.85 19.41
N GLY A 134 -7.56 1.93 20.20
CA GLY A 134 -6.67 3.08 19.97
C GLY A 134 -5.20 2.68 19.88
N ALA A 135 -4.73 1.82 20.79
CA ALA A 135 -3.35 1.33 20.76
C ALA A 135 -2.96 0.55 19.47
N PHE A 136 -3.94 -0.05 18.78
CA PHE A 136 -3.71 -0.68 17.48
C PHE A 136 -3.62 0.35 16.36
N LEU A 137 -4.46 1.38 16.42
CA LEU A 137 -4.43 2.50 15.47
C LEU A 137 -3.16 3.34 15.62
N ASP A 138 -2.87 3.79 16.84
CA ASP A 138 -1.75 4.67 17.18
C ASP A 138 -0.38 3.96 17.18
N GLY A 139 -0.36 2.65 17.02
CA GLY A 139 0.86 1.83 17.01
C GLY A 139 1.09 1.20 15.63
N PRO A 140 0.70 -0.09 15.44
CA PRO A 140 0.92 -0.80 14.18
C PRO A 140 0.39 -0.07 12.94
N VAL A 141 -0.84 0.46 12.99
CA VAL A 141 -1.45 1.09 11.82
C VAL A 141 -0.74 2.39 11.47
N ASP A 142 -0.52 3.29 12.44
CA ASP A 142 0.20 4.56 12.21
C ASP A 142 1.64 4.36 11.70
N THR A 143 2.34 3.36 12.24
CA THR A 143 3.69 3.01 11.78
C THR A 143 3.69 2.58 10.31
N TRP A 144 2.73 1.73 9.92
CA TRP A 144 2.60 1.28 8.55
C TRP A 144 2.16 2.39 7.61
N THR A 145 1.13 3.16 7.95
CA THR A 145 0.64 4.27 7.13
C THR A 145 1.73 5.31 6.91
N THR A 146 2.47 5.69 7.96
CA THR A 146 3.64 6.59 7.86
C THR A 146 4.70 6.05 6.91
N SER A 147 5.02 4.75 7.01
CA SER A 147 6.01 4.12 6.11
C SER A 147 5.57 4.11 4.65
N THR A 148 4.26 4.10 4.37
CA THR A 148 3.71 4.08 3.01
C THR A 148 3.54 5.46 2.38
N LEU A 149 3.58 6.55 3.14
CA LEU A 149 3.41 7.89 2.56
C LEU A 149 4.58 8.26 1.65
N ASN A 150 5.80 7.91 2.06
CA ASN A 150 7.04 8.17 1.32
C ASN A 150 7.98 6.99 1.41
N ILE A 151 8.38 6.46 0.26
CA ILE A 151 9.37 5.40 0.14
C ILE A 151 10.74 6.05 -0.05
N PRO A 152 11.69 5.85 0.88
CA PRO A 152 13.04 6.38 0.74
C PRO A 152 13.77 5.72 -0.44
N ALA A 153 14.88 6.34 -0.87
CA ALA A 153 15.69 5.78 -1.94
C ALA A 153 16.19 4.38 -1.59
N GLY A 154 15.93 3.42 -2.46
CA GLY A 154 16.29 2.02 -2.28
C GLY A 154 16.23 1.20 -3.58
N GLY A 155 16.52 -0.09 -3.47
CA GLY A 155 16.73 -0.96 -4.63
C GLY A 155 17.99 -0.59 -5.42
N ASP A 156 18.32 -1.39 -6.43
CA ASP A 156 19.59 -1.30 -7.15
C ASP A 156 19.71 -0.01 -7.99
N ASP A 157 18.57 0.57 -8.41
CA ASP A 157 18.51 1.80 -9.18
C ASP A 157 18.31 3.06 -8.30
N GLY A 158 18.30 2.92 -6.96
CA GLY A 158 18.08 4.04 -6.04
C GLY A 158 16.68 4.68 -6.16
N TRP A 159 15.66 3.85 -6.43
CA TRP A 159 14.29 4.30 -6.61
C TRP A 159 13.70 4.83 -5.30
N SER A 160 12.99 5.95 -5.36
CA SER A 160 12.14 6.47 -4.28
C SER A 160 10.82 6.94 -4.86
N GLY A 161 9.80 7.05 -4.01
CA GLY A 161 8.53 7.60 -4.46
C GLY A 161 7.57 7.99 -3.36
N ALA A 162 6.66 8.88 -3.71
CA ALA A 162 5.67 9.43 -2.81
C ALA A 162 4.26 8.97 -3.20
N LEU A 163 3.45 8.66 -2.20
CA LEU A 163 2.12 8.08 -2.40
C LEU A 163 1.18 9.03 -3.15
N ARG A 164 0.39 8.48 -4.07
CA ARG A 164 -0.61 9.18 -4.88
C ARG A 164 -1.95 8.46 -4.87
N VAL A 165 -3.01 9.24 -5.04
CA VAL A 165 -4.33 8.76 -5.48
C VAL A 165 -4.52 9.18 -6.92
N MET A 166 -4.81 8.22 -7.79
CA MET A 166 -5.13 8.47 -9.20
C MET A 166 -6.58 8.95 -9.30
N ARG A 167 -6.77 10.25 -9.46
CA ARG A 167 -8.09 10.88 -9.56
C ARG A 167 -8.60 10.81 -11.00
N THR A 168 -9.70 10.10 -11.20
CA THR A 168 -10.31 9.85 -12.52
C THR A 168 -11.46 10.80 -12.86
N VAL A 169 -11.99 11.56 -11.89
CA VAL A 169 -13.11 12.48 -12.12
C VAL A 169 -12.87 13.80 -11.39
N ILE A 170 -13.05 14.91 -12.09
CA ILE A 170 -12.98 16.28 -11.57
C ILE A 170 -14.27 17.00 -11.97
N ASP A 171 -15.02 17.53 -11.00
CA ASP A 171 -16.25 18.29 -11.27
C ASP A 171 -17.30 17.59 -12.16
N GLY A 172 -17.28 16.24 -12.18
CA GLY A 172 -18.19 15.43 -13.00
C GLY A 172 -17.64 15.05 -14.38
N GLU A 173 -16.45 15.55 -14.74
CA GLU A 173 -15.76 15.22 -15.98
C GLU A 173 -14.70 14.14 -15.74
N GLU A 174 -14.77 13.08 -16.55
CA GLU A 174 -13.78 12.01 -16.57
C GLU A 174 -12.42 12.54 -17.06
N GLN A 175 -11.35 12.09 -16.40
CA GLN A 175 -9.97 12.48 -16.67
C GLN A 175 -9.24 11.28 -17.29
N ASP A 176 -8.82 11.43 -18.54
CA ASP A 176 -7.98 10.48 -19.25
C ASP A 176 -6.76 11.21 -19.87
N PRO A 177 -5.53 11.02 -19.33
CA PRO A 177 -5.19 10.10 -18.25
C PRO A 177 -5.62 10.60 -16.86
N PRO A 178 -5.77 9.70 -15.86
CA PRO A 178 -6.07 10.09 -14.48
C PRO A 178 -4.99 11.02 -13.89
N VAL A 179 -5.42 11.97 -13.06
CA VAL A 179 -4.53 12.97 -12.45
C VAL A 179 -4.03 12.46 -11.09
N PRO A 180 -2.71 12.32 -10.87
CA PRO A 180 -2.20 11.94 -9.56
C PRO A 180 -2.35 13.07 -8.56
N VAL A 181 -2.81 12.75 -7.35
CA VAL A 181 -2.94 13.67 -6.22
C VAL A 181 -2.11 13.17 -5.06
N ILE A 182 -1.31 14.05 -4.46
CA ILE A 182 -0.47 13.75 -3.29
C ILE A 182 -1.36 13.32 -2.11
N VAL A 183 -0.96 12.24 -1.44
CA VAL A 183 -1.49 11.88 -0.13
C VAL A 183 -0.51 12.36 0.93
N ASP A 184 -0.97 13.23 1.84
CA ASP A 184 -0.15 13.81 2.90
C ASP A 184 -0.61 13.43 4.32
N SER A 185 -1.77 12.78 4.40
CA SER A 185 -2.40 12.40 5.66
C SER A 185 -3.34 11.21 5.45
N ILE A 186 -3.56 10.46 6.53
CA ILE A 186 -4.37 9.24 6.57
C ILE A 186 -5.37 9.34 7.74
#